data_AF-C3YJV6-F1
#
_entry.id   AF-C3YJV6-F1
#
_cell.length_a   1.000
_cell.length_b   1.000
_cell.length_c   1.000
_cell.angle_alpha   90.00
_cell.angle_beta   90.00
_cell.angle_gamma   90.00
#
_symmetry.space_group_name_H-M   'P 1'
#
loop_
_entity.id
_entity.type
_entity.pdbx_description
1 polymer ?
#
loop_
_entity_poly.entity_id
_entity_poly.type
_entity_poly.pdbx_seq_one_letter_code
_entity_poly.pdbx_strand_id
1 'polypeptide(L)' 'DVDECWYGSSDCHDHAHCHNQPGSYYCTCAAGYEGDGRTCEGGNFFAGF' A
#
# COMPACT_ATOMS: atom_id res chain seq x y z
N ASP A 1 12.14 0.02 17.54
CA ASP A 1 11.20 -0.31 16.47
C ASP A 1 12.00 -0.65 15.23
N VAL A 2 11.63 -1.69 14.50
CA VAL A 2 12.27 -2.02 13.22
C VAL A 2 11.51 -1.28 12.13
N ASP A 3 12.19 -0.85 11.06
CA ASP A 3 11.52 -0.21 9.93
C ASP A 3 11.30 -1.22 8.81
N GLU A 4 10.17 -1.92 8.85
CA GLU A 4 9.84 -2.95 7.87
C GLU A 4 9.73 -2.38 6.44
N CYS A 5 9.43 -1.08 6.31
CA CYS A 5 9.42 -0.38 5.03
C CYS A 5 10.84 -0.19 4.48
N TRP A 6 11.81 0.15 5.32
CA TRP A 6 13.20 0.33 4.91
C TRP A 6 13.91 -1.00 4.61
N TYR A 7 13.59 -2.04 5.37
CA TYR A 7 14.16 -3.38 5.17
C TYR A 7 13.55 -4.13 3.98
N GLY A 8 12.47 -3.60 3.37
CA GLY A 8 11.74 -4.30 2.30
C GLY A 8 11.03 -5.57 2.79
N SER A 9 10.81 -5.69 4.11
CA SER A 9 10.00 -6.76 4.72
C SER A 9 8.52 -6.39 4.81
N SER A 10 8.15 -5.19 4.35
CA SER A 10 6.76 -4.77 4.24
C SER A 10 6.06 -5.56 3.13
N ASP A 11 5.05 -6.35 3.50
CA ASP A 11 4.21 -7.14 2.58
C ASP A 11 3.17 -6.24 1.86
N CYS A 12 3.59 -5.02 1.49
CA CYS A 12 2.76 -4.02 0.81
C CYS A 12 2.73 -4.29 -0.69
N HIS A 13 1.63 -3.89 -1.34
CA HIS A 13 1.51 -3.97 -2.78
C HIS A 13 2.53 -3.07 -3.48
N ASP A 14 2.94 -3.41 -4.72
CA ASP A 14 3.82 -2.56 -5.55
C ASP A 14 3.23 -1.15 -5.81
N HIS A 15 1.90 -1.05 -5.79
CA HIS A 15 1.16 0.21 -5.89
C HIS A 15 0.67 0.74 -4.54
N ALA A 16 1.34 0.39 -3.45
CA ALA A 16 1.07 0.92 -2.12
C ALA A 16 2.28 1.65 -1.54
N HIS A 17 2.00 2.58 -0.63
CA HIS A 17 2.96 3.24 0.23
C HIS A 17 3.01 2.52 1.58
N CYS A 18 4.22 2.17 2.01
CA CYS A 18 4.45 1.64 3.34
C CYS A 18 4.63 2.78 4.35
N HIS A 19 3.95 2.66 5.48
CA HIS A 19 4.03 3.60 6.59
C HIS A 19 4.41 2.85 7.87
N ASN A 20 5.64 3.08 8.33
CA ASN A 20 6.13 2.55 9.59
C ASN A 20 5.50 3.30 10.78
N GLN A 21 5.11 2.57 11.83
CA GLN A 21 4.57 3.09 13.09
C GLN A 21 5.26 2.40 14.28
N PRO A 22 5.47 3.10 15.40
CA PRO A 22 5.96 2.49 16.64
C PRO A 22 5.21 1.19 17.02
N GLY A 23 5.83 0.03 16.78
CA GLY A 23 5.30 -1.31 17.07
C GLY A 23 4.56 -2.01 15.92
N SER A 24 4.39 -1.40 14.74
CA SER A 24 3.77 -2.02 13.56
C SER A 24 4.00 -1.24 12.26
N TYR A 25 3.50 -1.74 11.14
CA TYR A 25 3.47 -0.98 9.90
C TYR A 25 2.11 -1.15 9.22
N TYR A 26 1.73 -0.19 8.40
CA TYR A 26 0.53 -0.27 7.57
C TYR A 26 0.83 0.19 6.15
N CYS A 27 0.08 -0.36 5.21
CA CYS A 27 0.21 -0.05 3.80
C CYS A 27 -1.02 0.75 3.35
N THR A 28 -0.84 1.74 2.50
CA THR A 28 -1.95 2.50 1.89
C THR A 28 -1.76 2.54 0.39
N CYS A 29 -2.81 2.23 -0.37
CA CYS A 29 -2.75 2.27 -1.82
C CYS A 29 -2.41 3.67 -2.36
N ALA A 30 -1.65 3.71 -3.45
CA ALA A 30 -1.32 4.94 -4.15
C ALA A 30 -2.57 5.60 -4.73
N ALA A 31 -2.50 6.91 -4.98
CA ALA A 31 -3.63 7.66 -5.53
C ALA A 31 -4.12 7.04 -6.86
N GLY A 32 -5.43 6.79 -6.96
CA GLY A 32 -6.05 6.12 -8.11
C GLY A 32 -6.13 4.59 -8.00
N TYR A 33 -5.64 4.02 -6.91
CA TYR A 33 -5.76 2.60 -6.57
C TYR A 33 -6.57 2.45 -5.28
N GLU A 34 -7.45 1.46 -5.23
CA GLU A 34 -8.24 1.12 -4.04
C GLU A 34 -7.94 -0.31 -3.58
N GLY A 35 -8.04 -0.52 -2.27
CA GLY A 35 -7.83 -1.82 -1.64
C GLY A 35 -7.18 -1.70 -0.26
N ASP A 36 -6.69 -2.82 0.26
CA ASP A 36 -6.21 -2.96 1.64
C ASP A 36 -4.72 -2.62 1.82
N GLY A 37 -4.08 -1.99 0.83
CA GLY A 37 -2.65 -1.67 0.85
C GLY A 37 -1.71 -2.86 0.58
N ARG A 38 -2.17 -4.09 0.80
CA ARG A 38 -1.49 -5.33 0.32
C ARG A 38 -1.96 -5.76 -1.06
N THR A 39 -3.19 -5.43 -1.39
CA THR A 39 -3.77 -5.58 -2.72
C THR A 39 -4.32 -4.22 -3.09
N CYS A 40 -3.76 -3.61 -4.13
CA CYS A 40 -4.21 -2.32 -4.63
C CYS A 40 -4.61 -2.48 -6.08
N GLU A 41 -5.92 -2.44 -6.32
CA GLU A 41 -6.49 -2.53 -7.65
C GLU A 41 -6.66 -1.11 -8.20
N GLY A 42 -5.97 -0.84 -9.30
CA GLY A 42 -6.06 0.45 -9.98
C GLY A 42 -7.47 0.64 -10.50
N GLY A 43 -8.10 1.74 -10.13
CA GLY A 43 -9.46 2.10 -10.52
C GLY A 43 -9.58 2.32 -12.03
N ASN A 44 -9.58 1.25 -12.81
CA ASN A 44 -10.24 1.19 -14.11
C ASN A 44 -11.76 1.00 -13.96
N PHE A 45 -12.34 1.44 -12.84
CA PHE A 45 -13.79 1.59 -12.69
C PHE A 45 -14.33 2.90 -13.31
N PHE A 46 -13.60 3.48 -14.28
CA PHE A 46 -14.11 4.50 -15.20
C PHE A 46 -13.89 4.10 -16.67
N ALA A 47 -14.19 2.85 -17.04
CA ALA A 47 -14.63 2.53 -18.41
C ALA A 47 -16.12 2.94 -18.55
N GLY A 48 -16.43 4.21 -18.28
CA GLY A 48 -17.77 4.76 -18.15
C GLY A 48 -17.99 6.07 -18.90
N PHE A 49 -17.24 6.32 -19.98
CA PHE A 49 -17.63 7.21 -21.06
C PHE A 49 -17.41 6.51 -22.39
#